data_AF-Q5LLK9-F1
#
_entry.id   AF-Q5LLK9-F1
#
_cell.length_a   1.000
_cell.length_b   1.000
_cell.length_c   1.000
_cell.angle_alpha   90.00
_cell.angle_beta   90.00
_cell.angle_gamma   90.00
#
_symmetry.space_group_name_H-M   'P 1'
#
loop_
_entity.id
_entity.type
_entity.pdbx_description
1 polymer ?
#
loop_
_entity_poly.entity_id
_entity_poly.type
_entity_poly.pdbx_seq_one_letter_code
_entity_poly.pdbx_strand_id
1 'polypeptide(L)'
;MRQFARYTLIAALTLGSALMAHAEEDDLVFRVDGETLVYDTTRGDEAGGTDDIEVAHVDRLLALLRQNPEIRVLDLNSTGGSLYAGREMARIVLDFDLDTLVSGECFSSCVRIFLAGAGRRMLLGAKIGFHQTTWSPGSVEEYYNANRDSDGWGTPFDFASWVYEDTQTEVHDDLIYMIDRGVDAEFAVRTKGVRADDSWYPSRLELTRAGVLRERLRDAE
;
A
#
# COMPACT_ATOMS: atom_id res chain seq x y z
N MET A 1 25.92 4.96 -62.71
CA MET A 1 24.51 4.87 -62.21
C MET A 1 24.34 3.45 -61.68
N ARG A 2 24.12 3.14 -60.41
CA ARG A 2 23.48 3.85 -59.29
C ARG A 2 24.16 3.44 -57.96
N GLN A 3 24.32 4.41 -57.05
CA GLN A 3 24.66 4.19 -55.64
C GLN A 3 23.53 3.41 -54.96
N PHE A 4 23.87 2.43 -54.12
CA PHE A 4 22.98 1.96 -53.05
C PHE A 4 23.61 2.35 -51.72
N ALA A 5 22.97 3.31 -51.07
CA ALA A 5 23.36 3.84 -49.78
C ALA A 5 23.08 2.80 -48.68
N ARG A 6 24.04 2.69 -47.76
CA ARG A 6 23.92 1.97 -46.50
C ARG A 6 22.94 2.70 -45.58
N TYR A 7 21.91 2.01 -45.10
CA TYR A 7 21.16 2.46 -43.92
C TYR A 7 21.49 1.51 -42.77
N THR A 8 22.40 1.96 -41.90
CA THR A 8 22.57 1.39 -40.57
C THR A 8 21.49 2.02 -39.70
N LEU A 9 20.44 1.25 -39.37
CA LEU A 9 19.45 1.66 -38.38
C LEU A 9 20.10 1.54 -36.99
N ILE A 10 20.51 2.67 -36.41
CA ILE A 10 20.90 2.71 -35.00
C ILE A 10 19.59 2.77 -34.20
N ALA A 11 19.18 1.63 -33.64
CA ALA A 11 18.18 1.59 -32.59
C ALA A 11 18.80 2.19 -31.33
N ALA A 12 18.58 3.48 -31.11
CA ALA A 12 18.99 4.17 -29.90
C ALA A 12 18.12 3.68 -28.72
N LEU A 13 18.79 3.36 -27.61
CA LEU A 13 18.21 2.88 -26.36
C LEU A 13 17.04 3.75 -25.88
N THR A 14 15.84 3.19 -25.83
CA THR A 14 14.68 3.76 -25.13
C THR A 14 14.54 3.27 -23.68
N LEU A 15 15.45 2.41 -23.20
CA LEU A 15 15.39 1.89 -21.83
C LEU A 15 15.67 2.95 -20.75
N GLY A 16 16.37 4.04 -21.08
CA GLY A 16 16.76 5.06 -20.09
C GLY A 16 15.61 5.99 -19.66
N SER A 17 14.67 6.28 -20.55
CA SER A 17 13.60 7.26 -20.30
C SER A 17 12.55 6.75 -19.32
N ALA A 18 12.16 5.48 -19.42
CA ALA A 18 11.19 4.87 -18.51
C ALA A 18 11.75 4.74 -17.09
N LEU A 19 13.02 4.33 -16.94
CA LEU A 19 13.65 4.17 -15.63
C LEU A 19 13.80 5.50 -14.88
N MET A 20 14.10 6.59 -15.59
CA MET A 20 14.21 7.92 -15.00
C MET A 20 12.83 8.49 -14.62
N ALA A 21 11.79 8.21 -15.41
CA ALA A 21 10.43 8.65 -15.09
C ALA A 21 9.89 7.99 -13.80
N HIS A 22 10.10 6.68 -13.62
CA HIS A 22 9.68 5.99 -12.38
C HIS A 22 10.48 6.46 -11.16
N ALA A 23 11.78 6.78 -11.32
CA ALA A 23 12.60 7.31 -10.23
C ALA A 23 12.20 8.75 -9.84
N GLU A 24 11.79 9.59 -10.79
CA GLU A 24 11.26 10.93 -10.49
C GLU A 24 9.87 10.87 -9.84
N GLU A 25 9.02 9.91 -10.20
CA GLU A 25 7.69 9.72 -9.61
C GLU A 25 7.77 9.18 -8.16
N ASP A 26 8.63 8.20 -7.92
CA ASP A 26 8.93 7.68 -6.57
C ASP A 26 9.45 8.79 -5.62
N ASP A 27 10.20 9.75 -6.16
CA ASP A 27 10.73 10.91 -5.42
C ASP A 27 9.66 12.00 -5.16
N LEU A 28 8.52 11.94 -5.86
CA LEU A 28 7.37 12.83 -5.62
C LEU A 28 6.45 12.29 -4.54
N VAL A 29 6.28 10.97 -4.50
CA VAL A 29 5.44 10.25 -3.52
C VAL A 29 6.10 10.22 -2.14
N PHE A 30 7.43 10.10 -2.07
CA PHE A 30 8.17 10.10 -0.81
C PHE A 30 8.94 11.40 -0.57
N ARG A 31 8.85 11.95 0.65
CA ARG A 31 9.63 13.14 1.05
C ARG A 31 10.14 13.02 2.47
N VAL A 32 11.44 13.19 2.65
CA VAL A 32 12.07 13.27 3.98
C VAL A 32 11.90 14.68 4.55
N ASP A 33 11.43 14.78 5.79
CA ASP A 33 11.19 16.01 6.53
C ASP A 33 11.64 15.83 7.99
N GLY A 34 12.94 16.02 8.23
CA GLY A 34 13.56 15.72 9.52
C GLY A 34 13.40 14.24 9.89
N GLU A 35 12.86 13.96 11.08
CA GLU A 35 12.58 12.58 11.53
C GLU A 35 11.31 11.96 10.89
N THR A 36 10.66 12.64 9.95
CA THR A 36 9.43 12.16 9.31
C THR A 36 9.68 11.81 7.85
N LEU A 37 9.27 10.61 7.44
CA LEU A 37 9.08 10.25 6.04
C LEU A 37 7.63 10.49 5.67
N VAL A 38 7.37 11.42 4.76
CA VAL A 38 6.04 11.62 4.19
C VAL A 38 5.88 10.67 3.02
N TYR A 39 4.75 9.97 2.99
CA TYR A 39 4.30 9.10 1.92
C TYR A 39 2.93 9.58 1.44
N ASP A 40 2.89 10.19 0.26
CA ASP A 40 1.74 10.89 -0.29
C ASP A 40 1.49 10.49 -1.75
N THR A 41 0.62 9.50 -1.96
CA THR A 41 0.37 8.95 -3.29
C THR A 41 -0.40 9.91 -4.19
N THR A 42 -1.15 10.88 -3.64
CA THR A 42 -1.91 11.83 -4.47
C THR A 42 -1.01 12.74 -5.30
N ARG A 43 0.27 12.86 -4.92
CA ARG A 43 1.27 13.63 -5.68
C ARG A 43 1.78 12.90 -6.92
N GLY A 44 1.66 11.57 -6.95
CA GLY A 44 1.91 10.76 -8.15
C GLY A 44 0.91 11.10 -9.24
N ASP A 45 -0.39 11.07 -8.94
CA ASP A 45 -1.47 11.49 -9.86
C ASP A 45 -1.30 12.93 -10.36
N GLU A 46 -0.96 13.88 -9.47
CA GLU A 46 -0.67 15.27 -9.86
C GLU A 46 0.46 15.38 -10.89
N ALA A 47 1.39 14.43 -10.91
CA ALA A 47 2.51 14.35 -11.85
C ALA A 47 2.22 13.53 -13.12
N GLY A 48 0.98 13.03 -13.28
CA GLY A 48 0.56 12.17 -14.38
C GLY A 48 0.76 10.67 -14.13
N GLY A 49 1.05 10.31 -12.87
CA GLY A 49 1.15 8.97 -12.33
C GLY A 49 -0.18 8.39 -11.83
N THR A 50 -0.11 7.45 -10.89
CA THR A 50 -1.29 6.95 -10.15
C THR A 50 -1.34 7.50 -8.73
N ASP A 51 -2.50 7.48 -8.09
CA ASP A 51 -2.66 7.74 -6.65
C ASP A 51 -2.64 6.46 -5.80
N ASP A 52 -2.25 5.33 -6.40
CA ASP A 52 -2.29 4.01 -5.77
C ASP A 52 -0.98 3.67 -5.02
N ILE A 53 -1.09 2.82 -4.01
CA ILE A 53 0.05 2.12 -3.41
C ILE A 53 0.53 1.06 -4.40
N GLU A 54 1.67 1.29 -5.01
CA GLU A 54 2.30 0.37 -5.96
C GLU A 54 3.38 -0.52 -5.34
N VAL A 55 3.74 -1.61 -6.04
CA VAL A 55 4.80 -2.53 -5.63
C VAL A 55 6.18 -1.83 -5.58
N ALA A 56 6.44 -0.88 -6.47
CA ALA A 56 7.69 -0.13 -6.52
C ALA A 56 7.94 0.67 -5.22
N HIS A 57 6.88 1.15 -4.57
CA HIS A 57 6.97 1.91 -3.32
C HIS A 57 7.59 1.11 -2.16
N VAL A 58 7.50 -0.22 -2.19
CA VAL A 58 8.08 -1.10 -1.16
C VAL A 58 9.59 -0.95 -1.09
N ASP A 59 10.26 -1.08 -2.24
CA ASP A 59 11.72 -0.98 -2.34
C ASP A 59 12.19 0.45 -2.05
N ARG A 60 11.41 1.45 -2.50
CA ARG A 60 11.71 2.87 -2.24
C ARG A 60 11.64 3.20 -0.75
N LEU A 61 10.59 2.77 -0.05
CA LEU A 61 10.44 2.94 1.40
C LEU A 61 11.65 2.34 2.14
N LEU A 62 11.99 1.09 1.84
CA LEU A 62 13.12 0.41 2.48
C LEU A 62 14.45 1.12 2.22
N ALA A 63 14.68 1.58 0.99
CA ALA A 63 15.88 2.31 0.64
C ALA A 63 16.00 3.63 1.41
N LEU A 64 14.91 4.40 1.52
CA LEU A 64 14.89 5.68 2.23
C LEU A 64 15.13 5.51 3.73
N LEU A 65 14.49 4.52 4.37
CA LEU A 65 14.68 4.27 5.80
C LEU A 65 16.11 3.80 6.12
N ARG A 66 16.75 3.04 5.23
CA ARG A 66 18.17 2.66 5.39
C ARG A 66 19.13 3.84 5.24
N GLN A 67 18.78 4.81 4.40
CA GLN A 67 19.61 5.99 4.13
C GLN A 67 19.45 7.08 5.20
N ASN A 68 18.32 7.10 5.92
CA ASN A 68 17.96 8.11 6.90
C ASN A 68 17.55 7.44 8.22
N PRO A 69 18.52 6.92 9.00
CA PRO A 69 18.25 6.17 10.24
C PRO A 69 17.60 7.01 11.36
N GLU A 70 17.57 8.32 11.22
CA GLU A 70 16.87 9.26 12.11
C GLU A 70 15.35 9.30 11.90
N ILE A 71 14.84 8.71 10.82
CA ILE A 71 13.40 8.67 10.56
C ILE A 71 12.72 7.79 11.60
N ARG A 72 11.72 8.37 12.26
CA ARG A 72 10.95 7.73 13.33
C ARG A 72 9.44 7.81 13.15
N VAL A 73 8.98 8.51 12.11
CA VAL A 73 7.55 8.66 11.77
C VAL A 73 7.36 8.45 10.27
N LEU A 74 6.40 7.61 9.90
CA LEU A 74 5.85 7.54 8.54
C LEU A 74 4.51 8.28 8.52
N ASP A 75 4.45 9.41 7.84
CA ASP A 75 3.21 10.17 7.61
C ASP A 75 2.54 9.72 6.31
N LEU A 76 1.27 9.34 6.40
CA LEU A 76 0.52 8.66 5.34
C LEU A 76 -0.60 9.57 4.80
N ASN A 77 -0.61 9.71 3.47
CA ASN A 77 -1.72 10.23 2.69
C ASN A 77 -1.93 9.34 1.44
N SER A 78 -2.89 8.41 1.49
CA SER A 78 -3.17 7.49 0.40
C SER A 78 -4.58 6.89 0.47
N THR A 79 -5.20 6.76 -0.71
CA THR A 79 -6.48 6.06 -0.92
C THR A 79 -6.33 4.54 -0.93
N GLY A 80 -5.11 4.02 -0.87
CA GLY A 80 -4.82 2.58 -0.91
C GLY A 80 -4.28 2.16 -2.27
N GLY A 81 -4.52 0.91 -2.68
CA GLY A 81 -3.92 0.30 -3.87
C GLY A 81 -3.55 -1.15 -3.60
N SER A 82 -2.37 -1.59 -4.03
CA SER A 82 -1.90 -2.97 -3.90
C SER A 82 -1.92 -3.49 -2.45
N LEU A 83 -2.67 -4.58 -2.23
CA LEU A 83 -2.71 -5.29 -0.94
C LEU A 83 -1.36 -5.90 -0.57
N TYR A 84 -0.63 -6.40 -1.59
CA TYR A 84 0.72 -6.93 -1.43
C TYR A 84 1.68 -5.84 -0.97
N ALA A 85 1.72 -4.70 -1.67
CA ALA A 85 2.60 -3.60 -1.30
C ALA A 85 2.27 -3.07 0.10
N GLY A 86 0.98 -2.90 0.43
CA GLY A 86 0.56 -2.51 1.78
C GLY A 86 1.01 -3.50 2.87
N ARG A 87 1.03 -4.81 2.58
CA ARG A 87 1.53 -5.84 3.51
C ARG A 87 3.05 -5.76 3.70
N GLU A 88 3.81 -5.60 2.62
CA GLU A 88 5.27 -5.51 2.71
C GLU A 88 5.72 -4.20 3.36
N MET A 89 5.08 -3.08 3.02
CA MET A 89 5.33 -1.79 3.67
C MET A 89 5.00 -1.86 5.17
N ALA A 90 3.91 -2.53 5.57
CA ALA A 90 3.60 -2.76 6.97
C ALA A 90 4.69 -3.56 7.70
N ARG A 91 5.28 -4.58 7.06
CA ARG A 91 6.43 -5.32 7.63
C ARG A 91 7.64 -4.42 7.81
N ILE A 92 7.95 -3.58 6.83
CA ILE A 92 9.05 -2.61 6.93
C ILE A 92 8.79 -1.64 8.10
N VAL A 93 7.58 -1.11 8.26
CA VAL A 93 7.21 -0.23 9.38
C VAL A 93 7.40 -0.92 10.73
N LEU A 94 7.04 -2.20 10.84
CA LEU A 94 7.26 -3.00 12.05
C LEU A 94 8.76 -3.22 12.33
N ASP A 95 9.53 -3.61 11.31
CA ASP A 95 10.95 -3.93 11.44
C ASP A 95 11.79 -2.71 11.83
N PHE A 96 11.40 -1.51 11.37
CA PHE A 96 12.03 -0.24 11.71
C PHE A 96 11.43 0.44 12.96
N ASP A 97 10.44 -0.19 13.62
CA ASP A 97 9.77 0.33 14.83
C ASP A 97 9.27 1.79 14.69
N LEU A 98 8.73 2.13 13.52
CA LEU A 98 8.27 3.49 13.23
C LEU A 98 6.93 3.79 13.92
N ASP A 99 6.71 5.06 14.25
CA ASP A 99 5.35 5.55 14.46
C ASP A 99 4.69 5.87 13.11
N THR A 100 3.36 5.80 13.05
CA THR A 100 2.59 6.22 11.89
C THR A 100 1.73 7.44 12.22
N LEU A 101 1.64 8.34 11.24
CA LEU A 101 0.80 9.52 11.25
C LEU A 101 -0.10 9.48 10.02
N VAL A 102 -1.32 10.01 10.13
CA VAL A 102 -2.16 10.33 8.97
C VAL A 102 -2.43 11.83 9.00
N SER A 103 -1.88 12.55 8.02
CA SER A 103 -2.09 13.99 7.84
C SER A 103 -3.20 14.33 6.84
N GLY A 104 -3.53 13.41 5.92
CA GLY A 104 -4.63 13.53 4.96
C GLY A 104 -5.62 12.38 5.07
N GLU A 105 -5.63 11.50 4.10
CA GLU A 105 -6.47 10.30 4.05
C GLU A 105 -5.64 9.03 4.18
N CYS A 106 -6.16 8.03 4.88
CA CYS A 106 -5.62 6.68 4.83
C CYS A 106 -6.77 5.69 4.67
N PHE A 107 -6.95 5.19 3.45
CA PHE A 107 -8.04 4.30 3.08
C PHE A 107 -7.52 2.95 2.59
N SER A 108 -8.36 1.90 2.68
CA SER A 108 -8.05 0.59 2.10
C SER A 108 -6.71 0.02 2.62
N SER A 109 -5.80 -0.42 1.73
CA SER A 109 -4.49 -0.96 2.07
C SER A 109 -3.57 0.00 2.82
N CYS A 110 -3.77 1.33 2.72
CA CYS A 110 -3.03 2.29 3.55
C CYS A 110 -3.24 2.00 5.04
N VAL A 111 -4.46 1.61 5.45
CA VAL A 111 -4.79 1.33 6.85
C VAL A 111 -3.92 0.20 7.41
N ARG A 112 -3.59 -0.79 6.58
CA ARG A 112 -2.70 -1.88 6.99
C ARG A 112 -1.31 -1.36 7.37
N ILE A 113 -0.76 -0.45 6.57
CA ILE A 113 0.52 0.24 6.85
C ILE A 113 0.39 1.08 8.11
N PHE A 114 -0.68 1.87 8.22
CA PHE A 114 -0.93 2.70 9.40
C PHE A 114 -0.95 1.87 10.70
N LEU A 115 -1.63 0.72 10.68
CA LEU A 115 -1.75 -0.15 11.86
C LEU A 115 -0.42 -0.76 12.30
N ALA A 116 0.58 -0.85 11.41
CA ALA A 116 1.92 -1.33 11.74
C ALA A 116 2.64 -0.42 12.74
N GLY A 117 2.35 0.89 12.73
CA GLY A 117 3.03 1.85 13.59
C GLY A 117 2.95 1.50 15.09
N ALA A 118 4.05 1.74 15.80
CA ALA A 118 4.13 1.52 17.25
C ALA A 118 3.27 2.54 18.02
N GLY A 119 3.41 3.82 17.67
CA GLY A 119 2.45 4.89 17.92
C GLY A 119 1.69 5.26 16.65
N ARG A 120 0.39 5.52 16.76
CA ARG A 120 -0.56 5.68 15.65
C ARG A 120 -1.40 6.92 15.88
N ARG A 121 -1.14 7.97 15.10
CA ARG A 121 -1.78 9.28 15.24
C ARG A 121 -2.49 9.69 13.95
N MET A 122 -3.47 10.55 14.09
CA MET A 122 -4.19 11.18 12.99
C MET A 122 -4.24 12.68 13.29
N LEU A 123 -4.04 13.56 12.31
CA LEU A 123 -4.17 15.00 12.49
C LEU A 123 -5.63 15.46 12.46
N LEU A 124 -5.88 16.72 12.81
CA LEU A 124 -7.21 17.31 12.65
C LEU A 124 -7.52 17.48 11.16
N GLY A 125 -8.73 17.14 10.75
CA GLY A 125 -9.15 17.17 9.33
C GLY A 125 -8.79 15.91 8.54
N ALA A 126 -7.87 15.08 9.05
CA ALA A 126 -7.53 13.80 8.45
C ALA A 126 -8.62 12.73 8.70
N LYS A 127 -8.66 11.70 7.83
CA LYS A 127 -9.62 10.60 7.88
C LYS A 127 -8.98 9.24 7.64
N ILE A 128 -9.50 8.22 8.32
CA ILE A 128 -9.15 6.81 8.12
C ILE A 128 -10.42 6.07 7.74
N GLY A 129 -10.39 5.28 6.68
CA GLY A 129 -11.58 4.59 6.20
C GLY A 129 -11.34 3.14 5.80
N PHE A 130 -12.42 2.38 5.82
CA PHE A 130 -12.43 0.94 5.69
C PHE A 130 -13.46 0.49 4.67
N HIS A 131 -13.15 -0.61 3.98
CA HIS A 131 -14.02 -1.38 3.10
C HIS A 131 -13.44 -2.81 2.97
N GLN A 132 -14.23 -3.74 2.45
CA GLN A 132 -13.73 -5.09 2.11
C GLN A 132 -12.81 -5.05 0.89
N THR A 133 -11.85 -5.98 0.82
CA THR A 133 -11.03 -6.15 -0.38
C THR A 133 -11.88 -6.65 -1.56
N THR A 134 -11.47 -6.31 -2.78
CA THR A 134 -12.16 -6.70 -4.01
C THR A 134 -11.16 -6.87 -5.14
N TRP A 135 -11.49 -7.73 -6.09
CA TRP A 135 -10.74 -7.88 -7.34
C TRP A 135 -11.64 -7.44 -8.50
N SER A 136 -11.08 -6.63 -9.41
CA SER A 136 -11.77 -6.31 -10.65
C SER A 136 -11.86 -7.56 -11.54
N PRO A 137 -12.89 -7.71 -12.39
CA PRO A 137 -12.96 -8.83 -13.32
C PRO A 137 -11.72 -8.99 -14.20
N GLY A 138 -11.11 -7.87 -14.63
CA GLY A 138 -9.87 -7.88 -15.42
C GLY A 138 -8.68 -8.39 -14.62
N SER A 139 -8.53 -7.96 -13.37
CA SER A 139 -7.45 -8.44 -12.47
C SER A 139 -7.58 -9.94 -12.17
N VAL A 140 -8.81 -10.42 -11.98
CA VAL A 140 -9.12 -11.86 -11.80
C VAL A 140 -8.68 -12.67 -13.03
N GLU A 141 -9.02 -12.19 -14.23
CA GLU A 141 -8.67 -12.86 -15.49
C GLU A 141 -7.16 -12.84 -15.74
N GLU A 142 -6.51 -11.70 -15.52
CA GLU A 142 -5.06 -11.57 -15.68
C GLU A 142 -4.30 -12.51 -14.73
N TYR A 143 -4.67 -12.53 -13.45
CA TYR A 143 -4.05 -13.39 -12.46
C TYR A 143 -4.22 -14.87 -12.81
N TYR A 144 -5.44 -15.30 -13.16
CA TYR A 144 -5.69 -16.67 -13.62
C TYR A 144 -4.79 -17.02 -14.82
N ASN A 145 -4.74 -16.17 -15.84
CA ASN A 145 -3.96 -16.46 -17.05
C ASN A 145 -2.45 -16.49 -16.79
N ALA A 146 -1.95 -15.65 -15.88
CA ALA A 146 -0.54 -15.61 -15.51
C ALA A 146 -0.09 -16.84 -14.72
N ASN A 147 -0.99 -17.41 -13.90
CA ASN A 147 -0.64 -18.41 -12.89
C ASN A 147 -1.18 -19.82 -13.15
N ARG A 148 -2.15 -19.98 -14.06
CA ARG A 148 -2.86 -21.27 -14.26
C ARG A 148 -1.95 -22.47 -14.51
N ASP A 149 -0.83 -22.29 -15.20
CA ASP A 149 0.10 -23.38 -15.51
C ASP A 149 0.96 -23.76 -14.29
N SER A 150 1.41 -22.78 -13.50
CA SER A 150 2.21 -23.03 -12.29
C SER A 150 1.38 -23.59 -11.14
N ASP A 151 0.14 -23.10 -11.02
CA ASP A 151 -0.73 -23.38 -9.88
C ASP A 151 -1.71 -24.53 -10.18
N GLY A 152 -1.66 -25.07 -11.40
CA GLY A 152 -2.40 -26.27 -11.79
C GLY A 152 -3.89 -26.04 -12.06
N TRP A 153 -4.30 -24.81 -12.37
CA TRP A 153 -5.69 -24.48 -12.71
C TRP A 153 -5.99 -24.83 -14.17
N GLY A 154 -6.49 -26.04 -14.41
CA GLY A 154 -6.87 -26.49 -15.74
C GLY A 154 -8.03 -25.70 -16.35
N THR A 155 -8.93 -25.21 -15.49
CA THR A 155 -10.13 -24.46 -15.84
C THR A 155 -10.37 -23.28 -14.89
N PRO A 156 -11.21 -22.30 -15.29
CA PRO A 156 -11.64 -21.25 -14.37
C PRO A 156 -12.39 -21.76 -13.12
N PHE A 157 -12.91 -23.00 -13.13
CA PHE A 157 -13.56 -23.59 -11.96
C PHE A 157 -12.56 -24.06 -10.92
N ASP A 158 -11.39 -24.55 -11.33
CA ASP A 158 -10.30 -24.91 -10.42
C ASP A 158 -9.81 -23.64 -9.69
N PHE A 159 -9.63 -22.56 -10.46
CA PHE A 159 -9.30 -21.26 -9.93
C PHE A 159 -10.40 -20.71 -9.02
N ALA A 160 -11.68 -20.81 -9.38
CA ALA A 160 -12.78 -20.35 -8.52
C ALA A 160 -12.84 -21.11 -7.18
N SER A 161 -12.54 -22.42 -7.18
CA SER A 161 -12.42 -23.20 -5.94
C SER A 161 -11.26 -22.69 -5.08
N TRP A 162 -10.12 -22.40 -5.70
CA TRP A 162 -8.97 -21.81 -5.01
C TRP A 162 -9.28 -20.42 -4.44
N VAL A 163 -9.90 -19.52 -5.23
CA VAL A 163 -10.29 -18.17 -4.78
C VAL A 163 -11.18 -18.22 -3.54
N TYR A 164 -12.07 -19.22 -3.44
CA TYR A 164 -12.93 -19.38 -2.26
C TYR A 164 -12.13 -19.71 -0.99
N GLU A 165 -11.10 -20.54 -1.09
CA GLU A 165 -10.20 -20.88 0.02
C GLU A 165 -9.25 -19.71 0.35
N ASP A 166 -8.70 -19.08 -0.68
CA ASP A 166 -7.79 -17.95 -0.56
C ASP A 166 -8.47 -16.74 0.09
N THR A 167 -9.70 -16.42 -0.30
CA THR A 167 -10.50 -15.34 0.31
C THR A 167 -10.69 -15.55 1.81
N GLN A 168 -10.98 -16.78 2.23
CA GLN A 168 -11.13 -17.10 3.66
C GLN A 168 -9.83 -16.91 4.43
N THR A 169 -8.71 -17.31 3.81
CA THR A 169 -7.37 -17.14 4.37
C THR A 169 -7.00 -15.66 4.47
N GLU A 170 -7.24 -14.87 3.42
CA GLU A 170 -6.98 -13.43 3.42
C GLU A 170 -7.80 -12.70 4.49
N VAL A 171 -9.10 -13.00 4.59
CA VAL A 171 -9.98 -12.39 5.61
C VAL A 171 -9.52 -12.77 7.01
N HIS A 172 -9.18 -14.04 7.23
CA HIS A 172 -8.63 -14.50 8.51
C HIS A 172 -7.35 -13.74 8.87
N ASP A 173 -6.38 -13.69 7.97
CA ASP A 173 -5.07 -13.09 8.23
C ASP A 173 -5.15 -11.58 8.46
N ASP A 174 -6.06 -10.89 7.77
CA ASP A 174 -6.26 -9.47 8.01
C ASP A 174 -6.94 -9.19 9.35
N LEU A 175 -7.94 -10.00 9.73
CA LEU A 175 -8.57 -9.91 11.05
C LEU A 175 -7.57 -10.17 12.18
N ILE A 176 -6.77 -11.24 12.07
CA ILE A 176 -5.73 -11.57 13.04
C ILE A 176 -4.70 -10.44 13.10
N TYR A 177 -4.24 -9.93 11.95
CA TYR A 177 -3.32 -8.80 11.92
C TYR A 177 -3.90 -7.60 12.67
N MET A 178 -5.14 -7.18 12.40
CA MET A 178 -5.76 -6.05 13.10
C MET A 178 -5.81 -6.27 14.63
N ILE A 179 -6.22 -7.47 15.06
CA ILE A 179 -6.31 -7.84 16.48
C ILE A 179 -4.93 -7.85 17.14
N ASP A 180 -3.91 -8.40 16.49
CA ASP A 180 -2.53 -8.43 17.00
C ASP A 180 -1.92 -7.02 17.06
N ARG A 181 -2.37 -6.11 16.20
CA ARG A 181 -2.07 -4.67 16.28
C ARG A 181 -2.88 -3.95 17.36
N GLY A 182 -3.70 -4.67 18.14
CA GLY A 182 -4.47 -4.14 19.27
C GLY A 182 -5.73 -3.40 18.87
N VAL A 183 -6.27 -3.67 17.66
CA VAL A 183 -7.60 -3.21 17.28
C VAL A 183 -8.64 -4.11 17.95
N ASP A 184 -9.72 -3.52 18.44
CA ASP A 184 -10.87 -4.25 18.98
C ASP A 184 -11.43 -5.26 17.97
N ALA A 185 -11.73 -6.48 18.43
CA ALA A 185 -12.13 -7.56 17.56
C ALA A 185 -13.49 -7.32 16.87
N GLU A 186 -14.45 -6.69 17.55
CA GLU A 186 -15.74 -6.34 16.94
C GLU A 186 -15.55 -5.27 15.87
N PHE A 187 -14.72 -4.27 16.15
CA PHE A 187 -14.35 -3.26 15.16
C PHE A 187 -13.67 -3.90 13.94
N ALA A 188 -12.71 -4.81 14.14
CA ALA A 188 -12.03 -5.52 13.06
C ALA A 188 -13.02 -6.32 12.20
N VAL A 189 -13.93 -7.08 12.81
CA VAL A 189 -14.97 -7.84 12.10
C VAL A 189 -15.90 -6.89 11.32
N ARG A 190 -16.28 -5.75 11.90
CA ARG A 190 -17.13 -4.76 11.25
C ARG A 190 -16.52 -4.22 9.95
N THR A 191 -15.19 -4.10 9.87
CA THR A 191 -14.53 -3.65 8.62
C THR A 191 -14.83 -4.57 7.43
N LYS A 192 -15.00 -5.88 7.70
CA LYS A 192 -15.30 -6.90 6.68
C LYS A 192 -16.76 -6.88 6.21
N GLY A 193 -17.63 -6.19 6.93
CA GLY A 193 -19.03 -6.01 6.55
C GLY A 193 -19.27 -4.77 5.67
N VAL A 194 -18.28 -3.89 5.51
CA VAL A 194 -18.40 -2.71 4.64
C VAL A 194 -18.13 -3.15 3.21
N ARG A 195 -19.12 -3.00 2.34
CA ARG A 195 -19.01 -3.43 0.94
C ARG A 195 -17.91 -2.67 0.21
N ALA A 196 -17.38 -3.26 -0.85
CA ALA A 196 -16.26 -2.68 -1.60
C ALA A 196 -16.65 -1.41 -2.37
N ASP A 197 -17.93 -1.27 -2.70
CA ASP A 197 -18.53 -0.09 -3.31
C ASP A 197 -18.98 0.96 -2.28
N ASP A 198 -18.84 0.65 -0.99
CA ASP A 198 -19.14 1.54 0.13
C ASP A 198 -17.85 2.08 0.77
N SER A 199 -18.00 3.05 1.67
CA SER A 199 -16.88 3.52 2.49
C SER A 199 -17.37 3.85 3.89
N TRP A 200 -16.65 3.35 4.89
CA TRP A 200 -16.90 3.70 6.28
C TRP A 200 -15.72 4.49 6.84
N TYR A 201 -15.98 5.75 7.22
CA TYR A 201 -15.04 6.62 7.92
C TYR A 201 -15.52 6.83 9.36
N PRO A 202 -14.99 6.08 10.34
CA PRO A 202 -15.36 6.25 11.74
C PRO A 202 -14.85 7.58 12.30
N SER A 203 -15.52 8.08 13.33
CA SER A 203 -15.05 9.26 14.06
C SER A 203 -13.73 8.99 14.80
N ARG A 204 -12.96 10.04 15.10
CA ARG A 204 -11.76 9.94 15.96
C ARG A 204 -12.05 9.20 17.26
N LEU A 205 -13.21 9.46 17.89
CA LEU A 205 -13.59 8.80 19.14
C LEU A 205 -13.77 7.30 18.96
N GLU A 206 -14.40 6.87 17.87
CA GLU A 206 -14.53 5.44 17.53
C GLU A 206 -13.17 4.81 17.26
N LEU A 207 -12.32 5.47 16.46
CA LEU A 207 -10.97 4.97 16.14
C LEU A 207 -10.10 4.84 17.40
N THR A 208 -10.18 5.78 18.34
CA THR A 208 -9.47 5.70 19.63
C THR A 208 -10.02 4.58 20.51
N ARG A 209 -11.35 4.44 20.63
CA ARG A 209 -11.97 3.40 21.45
C ARG A 209 -11.68 1.99 20.93
N ALA A 210 -11.65 1.82 19.61
CA ALA A 210 -11.31 0.57 18.96
C ALA A 210 -9.80 0.31 18.92
N GLY A 211 -8.96 1.18 19.48
CA GLY A 211 -7.51 1.00 19.50
C GLY A 211 -6.82 1.25 18.15
N VAL A 212 -7.52 1.67 17.09
CA VAL A 212 -6.92 2.06 15.80
C VAL A 212 -5.97 3.24 15.99
N LEU A 213 -6.41 4.29 16.69
CA LEU A 213 -5.51 5.34 17.17
C LEU A 213 -4.93 4.91 18.52
N ARG A 214 -3.60 5.00 18.66
CA ARG A 214 -2.89 4.59 19.87
C ARG A 214 -1.66 5.45 20.05
N GLU A 215 -1.59 6.20 21.13
CA GLU A 215 -0.37 6.94 21.44
C GLU A 215 0.70 6.01 22.02
N ARG A 216 1.92 6.16 21.53
CA ARG A 216 3.12 5.62 22.17
C ARG A 216 3.68 6.73 23.05
N LEU A 217 3.72 6.51 24.35
CA LEU A 217 4.52 7.34 25.23
C LEU A 217 5.98 7.00 24.93
N ARG A 218 6.71 7.91 24.26
CA ARG A 218 8.16 7.83 24.21
C ARG A 218 8.65 8.49 25.48
N ASP A 219 9.45 7.78 26.28
CA ASP A 219 10.17 8.41 27.37
C ASP A 219 11.04 9.52 26.76
N ALA A 220 10.91 10.74 27.28
CA ALA A 220 11.77 11.83 26.88
C ALA A 220 13.18 11.49 27.39
N GLU A 221 14.09 11.15 26.48
CA GLU A 221 15.53 11.10 26.77
C GLU A 221 16.09 12.49 27.07
#